data_AF-A0A945XXJ3-F1
#
_entry.id   AF-A0A945XXJ3-F1
#
_cell.length_a   1.000
_cell.length_b   1.000
_cell.length_c   1.000
_cell.angle_alpha   90.00
_cell.angle_beta   90.00
_cell.angle_gamma   90.00
#
_symmetry.space_group_name_H-M   'P 1'
#
loop_
_entity.id
_entity.type
_entity.pdbx_description
1 polymer ?
#
loop_
_entity_poly.entity_id
_entity_poly.type
_entity_poly.pdbx_seq_one_letter_code
_entity_poly.pdbx_strand_id
1 'polypeptide(L)'
;MKILARIGVLLAIALPLSGCSDVWCWPFECSSSNSSSGVVDDDTTTTIPPDDSNDSFDLSKVTWLHTDVSEWPVTHNLKVNIGAGTICMEWGGTSTWPTATIRHTDGTRDIKVNANPWVFVWRNDRWYGGTWEWMTPNGNCKPMRVVEGGHIKQPGLADWGGPVSGQTYYFMVSSIARGANLSNYKARTNVVSVVWP
;
A
#
# COMPACT_ATOMS: atom_id res chain seq x y z
N MET A 1 7.85 60.36 14.29
CA MET A 1 8.46 59.87 15.55
C MET A 1 9.29 58.65 15.18
N LYS A 2 10.63 58.73 15.02
CA LYS A 2 11.66 58.56 16.07
C LYS A 2 11.28 57.40 17.00
N ILE A 3 12.01 56.29 17.06
CA ILE A 3 13.31 56.18 17.73
C ILE A 3 14.24 55.16 17.04
N LEU A 4 15.47 55.61 16.80
CA LEU A 4 16.69 54.82 16.55
C LEU A 4 17.26 54.38 17.90
N ALA A 5 17.83 53.17 17.98
CA ALA A 5 18.87 52.87 18.96
C ALA A 5 20.02 52.09 18.28
N ARG A 6 21.16 52.78 18.17
CA ARG A 6 22.48 52.28 17.81
C ARG A 6 23.22 51.83 19.09
N ILE A 7 24.21 50.94 18.95
CA ILE A 7 25.53 50.85 19.64
C ILE A 7 26.09 49.50 19.13
N GLY A 8 27.25 49.33 18.48
CA GLY A 8 28.61 49.85 18.69
C GLY A 8 29.53 48.63 18.93
N VAL A 9 30.10 47.99 17.89
CA VAL A 9 31.49 48.16 17.36
C VAL A 9 32.59 47.69 18.34
N LEU A 10 33.30 46.58 18.04
CA LEU A 10 34.75 46.53 17.67
C LEU A 10 35.39 45.11 17.76
N LEU A 11 36.07 44.79 16.65
CA LEU A 11 37.40 44.19 16.46
C LEU A 11 37.73 42.70 16.67
N ALA A 12 38.37 42.19 15.62
CA ALA A 12 38.89 40.87 15.31
C ALA A 12 40.08 40.39 16.16
N ILE A 13 40.36 39.08 16.12
CA ILE A 13 41.70 38.47 15.98
C ILE A 13 41.56 37.12 15.25
N ALA A 14 42.59 36.79 14.47
CA ALA A 14 42.70 35.75 13.46
C ALA A 14 42.94 34.31 13.97
N LEU A 15 42.79 33.38 13.02
CA LEU A 15 43.03 31.92 13.02
C LEU A 15 44.43 31.52 13.56
N PRO A 16 44.61 30.25 13.97
CA PRO A 16 45.08 29.27 12.98
C PRO A 16 44.36 27.91 13.00
N LEU A 17 44.17 27.42 11.78
CA LEU A 17 44.21 26.04 11.31
C LEU A 17 44.58 24.94 12.34
N SER A 18 43.62 24.06 12.61
CA SER A 18 43.87 22.63 12.56
C SER A 18 42.72 21.98 11.78
N GLY A 19 43.04 21.58 10.55
CA GLY A 19 42.12 20.81 9.73
C GLY A 19 41.96 19.41 10.28
N CYS A 20 40.73 18.93 10.25
CA CYS A 20 40.38 17.63 9.70
C CYS A 20 39.13 17.88 8.84
N SER A 21 39.36 18.23 7.58
CA SER A 21 38.40 17.96 6.54
C SER A 21 38.27 16.44 6.46
N ASP A 22 37.05 15.90 6.56
CA ASP A 22 36.67 14.66 5.87
C ASP A 22 35.16 14.72 5.62
N VAL A 23 34.86 15.43 4.54
CA VAL A 23 33.80 15.10 3.61
C VAL A 23 33.91 13.58 3.33
N TRP A 24 32.79 12.86 3.46
CA TRP A 24 32.61 11.39 3.29
C TRP A 24 32.69 10.54 4.57
N CYS A 25 31.55 10.37 5.24
CA CYS A 25 31.28 9.21 6.10
C CYS A 25 29.84 8.71 5.83
N TRP A 26 29.72 7.48 5.33
CA TRP A 26 28.53 6.64 5.29
C TRP A 26 28.99 5.21 5.67
N PRO A 27 28.13 4.25 6.04
CA PRO A 27 27.17 4.31 7.14
C PRO A 27 27.14 2.95 7.87
N PHE A 28 28.15 2.60 8.65
CA PHE A 28 28.07 1.56 9.67
C PHE A 28 29.30 1.70 10.56
N GLU A 29 29.11 1.55 11.88
CA GLU A 29 30.08 1.81 12.95
C GLU A 29 30.12 3.25 13.49
N CYS A 30 29.07 3.60 14.22
CA CYS A 30 29.26 4.16 15.55
C CYS A 30 28.27 3.47 16.48
N SER A 31 28.71 2.34 17.06
CA SER A 31 28.04 1.71 18.18
C SER A 31 28.54 2.40 19.45
N SER A 32 27.68 3.13 20.15
CA SER A 32 27.51 3.09 21.62
C SER A 32 26.70 4.29 22.13
N SER A 33 25.46 3.98 22.49
CA SER A 33 24.74 4.45 23.69
C SER A 33 25.01 5.86 24.23
N ASN A 34 23.99 6.73 24.12
CA ASN A 34 23.46 7.39 25.30
C ASN A 34 22.00 7.84 25.10
N SER A 35 21.15 7.32 25.98
CA SER A 35 19.77 7.75 26.20
C SER A 35 19.71 9.24 26.57
N SER A 36 18.75 9.98 26.02
CA SER A 36 18.07 11.03 26.80
C SER A 36 16.77 11.44 26.12
N SER A 37 15.73 11.45 26.94
CA SER A 37 14.35 11.84 26.68
C SER A 37 14.21 13.25 26.11
N GLY A 38 13.24 13.41 25.22
CA GLY A 38 12.76 14.71 24.75
C GLY A 38 11.44 14.52 24.02
N VAL A 39 10.34 14.56 24.77
CA VAL A 39 8.99 14.61 24.25
C VAL A 39 8.76 15.97 23.56
N VAL A 40 8.22 15.92 22.34
CA VAL A 40 7.41 16.99 21.75
C VAL A 40 6.25 16.33 21.04
N ASP A 41 5.05 16.58 21.56
CA ASP A 41 3.78 16.16 20.99
C ASP A 41 3.52 16.90 19.67
N ASP A 42 3.29 16.14 18.60
CA ASP A 42 2.51 16.61 17.44
C ASP A 42 1.55 15.48 17.05
N ASP A 43 0.28 15.69 17.40
CA ASP A 43 -0.83 14.76 17.21
C ASP A 43 -1.25 14.77 15.74
N THR A 44 -0.68 13.84 14.97
CA THR A 44 -1.36 13.29 13.79
C THR A 44 -1.25 11.77 13.85
N THR A 45 -2.00 11.16 14.78
CA THR A 45 -2.06 9.71 14.94
C THR A 45 -2.77 9.07 13.74
N THR A 46 -2.03 8.83 12.66
CA THR A 46 -2.35 7.74 11.74
C THR A 46 -1.97 6.45 12.47
N THR A 47 -2.96 5.72 12.99
CA THR A 47 -2.75 4.42 13.63
C THR A 47 -2.25 3.42 12.59
N ILE A 48 -0.93 3.39 12.40
CA ILE A 48 -0.23 2.34 11.67
C ILE A 48 -0.26 1.08 12.56
N PRO A 49 -0.69 -0.10 12.06
CA PRO A 49 -0.64 -1.32 12.83
C PRO A 49 0.80 -1.63 13.27
N PRO A 50 1.01 -2.28 14.42
CA PRO A 50 2.35 -2.64 14.88
C PRO A 50 3.06 -3.49 13.81
N ASP A 51 4.23 -3.01 13.39
CA ASP A 51 5.16 -3.72 12.52
C ASP A 51 5.80 -4.85 13.34
N ASP A 52 5.16 -6.02 13.32
CA ASP A 52 5.71 -7.22 13.91
C ASP A 52 6.50 -7.96 12.83
N SER A 53 7.81 -7.91 12.98
CA SER A 53 8.79 -8.56 12.14
C SER A 53 8.47 -10.05 11.96
N ASN A 54 8.30 -10.47 10.70
CA ASN A 54 8.18 -11.86 10.24
C ASN A 54 6.86 -12.63 10.47
N ASP A 55 5.75 -11.96 10.75
CA ASP A 55 4.43 -12.61 10.75
C ASP A 55 3.75 -12.46 9.37
N SER A 56 3.43 -13.58 8.72
CA SER A 56 2.67 -13.56 7.47
C SER A 56 1.31 -12.89 7.70
N PHE A 57 0.90 -11.98 6.82
CA PHE A 57 -0.40 -11.29 6.91
C PHE A 57 -1.54 -12.28 7.19
N ASP A 58 -2.15 -12.16 8.37
CA ASP A 58 -3.14 -13.11 8.87
C ASP A 58 -4.54 -12.82 8.31
N LEU A 59 -4.94 -13.63 7.33
CA LEU A 59 -6.24 -13.54 6.66
C LEU A 59 -7.43 -13.85 7.57
N SER A 60 -7.23 -14.53 8.71
CA SER A 60 -8.32 -14.85 9.65
C SER A 60 -8.83 -13.62 10.40
N LYS A 61 -8.03 -12.54 10.43
CA LYS A 61 -8.36 -11.25 11.08
C LYS A 61 -9.04 -10.27 10.12
N VAL A 62 -9.21 -10.64 8.85
CA VAL A 62 -9.76 -9.75 7.82
C VAL A 62 -11.28 -9.77 7.84
N THR A 63 -11.89 -8.59 7.80
CA THR A 63 -13.29 -8.43 7.40
C THR A 63 -13.38 -8.40 5.89
N TRP A 64 -13.87 -9.50 5.32
CA TRP A 64 -14.03 -9.68 3.88
C TRP A 64 -15.26 -8.93 3.37
N LEU A 65 -15.05 -7.97 2.47
CA LEU A 65 -16.12 -7.17 1.87
C LEU A 65 -16.77 -7.83 0.65
N HIS A 66 -16.12 -8.87 0.12
CA HIS A 66 -16.62 -9.72 -0.95
C HIS A 66 -16.52 -11.19 -0.48
N THR A 67 -16.69 -12.16 -1.39
CA THR A 67 -16.54 -13.59 -1.05
C THR A 67 -15.26 -13.84 -0.28
N ASP A 68 -15.36 -14.48 0.88
CA ASP A 68 -14.20 -14.86 1.67
C ASP A 68 -13.38 -15.91 0.91
N VAL A 69 -12.12 -15.58 0.64
CA VAL A 69 -11.16 -16.42 -0.09
C VAL A 69 -9.97 -16.83 0.77
N SER A 70 -10.02 -16.60 2.09
CA SER A 70 -8.95 -16.96 3.04
C SER A 70 -8.51 -18.43 2.89
N GLU A 71 -9.51 -19.32 2.80
CA GLU A 71 -9.33 -20.78 2.65
C GLU A 71 -9.12 -21.26 1.20
N TRP A 72 -9.05 -20.36 0.22
CA TRP A 72 -8.80 -20.78 -1.16
C TRP A 72 -7.33 -21.17 -1.33
N PRO A 73 -7.02 -22.20 -2.15
CA PRO A 73 -5.64 -22.63 -2.37
C PRO A 73 -4.77 -21.52 -2.96
N VAL A 74 -3.57 -21.36 -2.41
CA VAL A 74 -2.51 -20.54 -3.01
C VAL A 74 -1.91 -21.32 -4.18
N THR A 75 -2.13 -20.85 -5.40
CA THR A 75 -1.69 -21.56 -6.63
C THR A 75 -0.55 -20.86 -7.35
N HIS A 76 -0.31 -19.58 -7.04
CA HIS A 76 0.68 -18.74 -7.70
C HIS A 76 1.27 -17.73 -6.72
N ASN A 77 2.51 -17.29 -6.98
CA ASN A 77 3.06 -16.13 -6.32
C ASN A 77 2.60 -14.84 -7.04
N LEU A 78 2.34 -13.79 -6.25
CA LEU A 78 2.07 -12.45 -6.72
C LEU A 78 3.34 -11.61 -6.65
N LYS A 79 3.56 -10.78 -7.68
CA LYS A 79 4.45 -9.63 -7.65
C LYS A 79 3.64 -8.38 -7.96
N VAL A 80 3.85 -7.30 -7.21
CA VAL A 80 3.17 -6.02 -7.45
C VAL A 80 4.20 -5.01 -7.93
N ASN A 81 3.97 -4.42 -9.10
CA ASN A 81 4.77 -3.31 -9.62
C ASN A 81 3.90 -2.08 -9.75
N ILE A 82 4.34 -0.97 -9.17
CA ILE A 82 3.66 0.32 -9.25
C ILE A 82 4.59 1.32 -9.92
N GLY A 83 4.10 2.01 -10.94
CA GLY A 83 4.85 3.01 -11.67
C GLY A 83 4.02 3.64 -12.78
N ALA A 84 4.38 4.85 -13.19
CA ALA A 84 3.73 5.57 -14.29
C ALA A 84 2.19 5.65 -14.15
N GLY A 85 1.67 5.81 -12.93
CA GLY A 85 0.22 5.89 -12.65
C GLY A 85 -0.54 4.56 -12.78
N THR A 86 0.17 3.43 -12.86
CA THR A 86 -0.39 2.09 -13.03
C THR A 86 0.08 1.16 -11.91
N ILE A 87 -0.81 0.26 -11.49
CA ILE A 87 -0.50 -0.88 -10.63
C ILE A 87 -0.65 -2.15 -11.47
N CYS A 88 0.42 -2.95 -11.52
CA CYS A 88 0.44 -4.26 -12.18
C CYS A 88 0.53 -5.36 -11.13
N MET A 89 -0.49 -6.20 -11.10
CA MET A 89 -0.60 -7.36 -10.23
C MET A 89 -0.14 -8.57 -11.04
N GLU A 90 1.11 -9.00 -10.94
CA GLU A 90 1.69 -10.04 -11.80
C GLU A 90 1.55 -11.43 -11.16
N TRP A 91 0.83 -12.34 -11.81
CA TRP A 91 0.70 -13.74 -11.38
C TRP A 91 0.53 -14.68 -12.59
N GLY A 92 0.92 -15.95 -12.44
CA GLY A 92 0.83 -16.95 -13.52
C GLY A 92 -0.61 -17.40 -13.88
N GLY A 93 -1.60 -17.04 -13.06
CA GLY A 93 -3.01 -17.34 -13.27
C GLY A 93 -3.70 -16.47 -14.32
N THR A 94 -3.05 -15.41 -14.81
CA THR A 94 -3.66 -14.42 -15.72
C THR A 94 -4.17 -15.04 -17.04
N SER A 95 -3.57 -16.14 -17.50
CA SER A 95 -3.96 -16.85 -18.73
C SER A 95 -4.52 -18.25 -18.48
N THR A 96 -4.41 -18.78 -17.26
CA THR A 96 -4.72 -20.18 -16.95
C THR A 96 -5.99 -20.37 -16.13
N TRP A 97 -6.40 -19.37 -15.35
CA TRP A 97 -7.65 -19.46 -14.60
C TRP A 97 -8.88 -19.35 -15.52
N PRO A 98 -9.95 -20.10 -15.24
CA PRO A 98 -11.18 -20.06 -16.02
C PRO A 98 -11.77 -18.66 -16.13
N THR A 99 -12.35 -18.36 -17.28
CA THR A 99 -12.97 -17.06 -17.55
C THR A 99 -14.49 -17.14 -17.36
N ALA A 100 -15.10 -16.08 -16.82
CA ALA A 100 -16.54 -15.84 -16.90
C ALA A 100 -16.83 -14.65 -17.80
N THR A 101 -18.07 -14.58 -18.30
CA THR A 101 -18.56 -13.44 -19.09
C THR A 101 -19.44 -12.58 -18.20
N ILE A 102 -19.17 -11.28 -18.16
CA ILE A 102 -19.99 -10.30 -17.45
C ILE A 102 -20.41 -9.18 -18.40
N ARG A 103 -21.56 -8.56 -18.12
CA ARG A 103 -21.97 -7.33 -18.79
C ARG A 103 -21.08 -6.19 -18.30
N HIS A 104 -20.44 -5.47 -19.22
CA HIS A 104 -19.67 -4.28 -18.88
C HIS A 104 -20.56 -3.23 -18.20
N THR A 105 -19.98 -2.36 -17.38
CA THR A 105 -20.71 -1.36 -16.60
C THR A 105 -21.48 -0.33 -17.44
N ASP A 106 -21.14 -0.17 -18.72
CA ASP A 106 -21.93 0.66 -19.65
C ASP A 106 -23.20 -0.03 -20.18
N GLY A 107 -23.39 -1.33 -19.90
CA GLY A 107 -24.56 -2.09 -20.33
C GLY A 107 -24.57 -2.49 -21.81
N THR A 108 -23.56 -2.10 -22.60
CA THR A 108 -23.57 -2.22 -24.07
C THR A 108 -22.84 -3.43 -24.62
N ARG A 109 -21.93 -4.02 -23.83
CA ARG A 109 -21.04 -5.10 -24.30
C ARG A 109 -20.72 -6.09 -23.20
N ASP A 110 -20.45 -7.31 -23.60
CA ASP A 110 -19.97 -8.36 -22.71
C ASP A 110 -18.44 -8.37 -22.69
N ILE A 111 -17.86 -8.67 -21.53
CA ILE A 111 -16.42 -8.81 -21.34
C ILE A 111 -16.09 -10.11 -20.63
N LYS A 112 -14.95 -10.70 -20.99
CA LYS A 112 -14.39 -11.86 -20.30
C LYS A 112 -13.50 -11.41 -19.16
N VAL A 113 -13.70 -12.00 -18.00
CA VAL A 113 -12.94 -11.73 -16.78
C VAL A 113 -12.53 -13.06 -16.16
N ASN A 114 -11.42 -13.10 -15.42
CA ASN A 114 -10.93 -14.34 -14.81
C ASN A 114 -10.42 -14.18 -13.38
N ALA A 115 -10.24 -12.95 -12.91
CA ALA A 115 -9.71 -12.70 -11.57
C ALA A 115 -10.22 -11.38 -10.99
N ASN A 116 -10.07 -11.26 -9.67
CA ASN A 116 -10.28 -10.02 -8.93
C ASN A 116 -9.00 -9.69 -8.13
N PRO A 117 -8.46 -8.47 -8.25
CA PRO A 117 -7.41 -7.99 -7.38
C PRO A 117 -8.02 -7.49 -6.07
N TRP A 118 -7.30 -7.71 -4.97
CA TRP A 118 -7.66 -7.35 -3.62
C TRP A 118 -6.71 -6.29 -3.08
N VAL A 119 -7.24 -5.41 -2.24
CA VAL A 119 -6.47 -4.56 -1.34
C VAL A 119 -6.95 -4.81 0.08
N PHE A 120 -6.02 -4.87 1.03
CA PHE A 120 -6.33 -4.92 2.45
C PHE A 120 -5.89 -3.62 3.12
N VAL A 121 -6.83 -3.03 3.87
CA VAL A 121 -6.72 -1.70 4.46
C VAL A 121 -6.99 -1.82 5.96
N TRP A 122 -6.09 -1.27 6.77
CA TRP A 122 -6.30 -1.14 8.22
C TRP A 122 -7.14 0.11 8.49
N ARG A 123 -8.30 -0.05 9.13
CA ARG A 123 -9.20 1.06 9.47
C ARG A 123 -10.05 0.67 10.67
N ASN A 124 -10.31 1.60 11.58
CA ASN A 124 -11.16 1.36 12.76
C ASN A 124 -10.73 0.09 13.53
N ASP A 125 -9.41 -0.02 13.76
CA ASP A 125 -8.77 -1.14 14.49
C ASP A 125 -9.04 -2.53 13.90
N ARG A 126 -9.23 -2.61 12.57
CA ARG A 126 -9.43 -3.88 11.87
C ARG A 126 -8.93 -3.85 10.43
N TRP A 127 -8.53 -5.01 9.93
CA TRP A 127 -8.28 -5.24 8.50
C TRP A 127 -9.58 -5.40 7.72
N TYR A 128 -9.71 -4.65 6.63
CA TYR A 128 -10.77 -4.82 5.64
C TYR A 128 -10.17 -5.28 4.31
N GLY A 129 -10.73 -6.33 3.71
CA GLY A 129 -10.31 -6.86 2.41
C GLY A 129 -11.39 -6.65 1.35
N GLY A 130 -11.07 -5.91 0.29
CA GLY A 130 -12.03 -5.62 -0.79
C GLY A 130 -11.44 -5.84 -2.18
N THR A 131 -12.24 -6.44 -3.07
CA THR A 131 -11.91 -6.41 -4.50
C THR A 131 -12.15 -5.01 -5.05
N TRP A 132 -11.23 -4.49 -5.86
CA TRP A 132 -11.34 -3.13 -6.43
C TRP A 132 -11.55 -3.12 -7.95
N GLU A 133 -11.29 -4.21 -8.67
CA GLU A 133 -11.47 -4.27 -10.12
C GLU A 133 -11.84 -5.66 -10.65
N TRP A 134 -12.10 -5.72 -11.95
CA TRP A 134 -12.14 -6.97 -12.71
C TRP A 134 -10.89 -7.10 -13.58
N MET A 135 -10.22 -8.24 -13.53
CA MET A 135 -9.11 -8.54 -14.45
C MET A 135 -9.61 -9.35 -15.65
N THR A 136 -9.13 -8.97 -16.84
CA THR A 136 -9.35 -9.72 -18.08
C THR A 136 -8.24 -10.76 -18.25
N PRO A 137 -8.49 -11.85 -18.99
CA PRO A 137 -7.44 -12.80 -19.34
C PRO A 137 -6.25 -12.11 -20.02
N ASN A 138 -5.04 -12.47 -19.62
CA ASN A 138 -3.78 -11.84 -20.02
C ASN A 138 -3.63 -10.35 -19.63
N GLY A 139 -4.59 -9.81 -18.87
CA GLY A 139 -4.54 -8.46 -18.32
C GLY A 139 -4.20 -8.51 -16.84
N ASN A 140 -3.26 -7.66 -16.44
CA ASN A 140 -2.74 -7.64 -15.07
C ASN A 140 -2.50 -6.21 -14.52
N CYS A 141 -2.62 -5.20 -15.36
CA CYS A 141 -2.37 -3.80 -15.00
C CYS A 141 -3.65 -2.98 -14.99
N LYS A 142 -3.75 -2.04 -14.05
CA LYS A 142 -4.86 -1.10 -13.90
C LYS A 142 -4.36 0.28 -13.49
N PRO A 143 -5.09 1.36 -13.81
CA PRO A 143 -4.73 2.68 -13.32
C PRO A 143 -4.75 2.72 -11.78
N MET A 144 -3.75 3.33 -11.13
CA MET A 144 -3.67 3.39 -9.67
C MET A 144 -4.89 4.05 -9.03
N ARG A 145 -5.49 5.04 -9.71
CA ARG A 145 -6.67 5.79 -9.23
C ARG A 145 -7.90 4.92 -8.94
N VAL A 146 -7.92 3.66 -9.39
CA VAL A 146 -9.04 2.75 -9.19
C VAL A 146 -8.87 1.85 -7.96
N VAL A 147 -7.74 1.96 -7.26
CA VAL A 147 -7.55 1.33 -5.94
C VAL A 147 -8.15 2.28 -4.91
N GLU A 148 -9.48 2.34 -4.82
CA GLU A 148 -10.19 3.23 -3.90
C GLU A 148 -11.62 2.76 -3.62
N GLY A 149 -12.28 3.39 -2.65
CA GLY A 149 -13.58 3.00 -2.12
C GLY A 149 -14.72 3.00 -3.14
N GLY A 150 -14.76 3.97 -4.05
CA GLY A 150 -15.71 4.09 -5.14
C GLY A 150 -15.61 2.98 -6.19
N HIS A 151 -14.49 2.27 -6.26
CA HIS A 151 -14.30 1.05 -7.06
C HIS A 151 -14.62 -0.22 -6.26
N ILE A 152 -14.32 -0.24 -4.96
CA ILE A 152 -14.67 -1.35 -4.06
C ILE A 152 -16.19 -1.45 -3.89
N LYS A 153 -16.87 -0.32 -3.62
CA LYS A 153 -18.35 -0.18 -3.50
C LYS A 153 -18.99 -1.04 -2.41
N GLN A 154 -18.28 -1.32 -1.32
CA GLN A 154 -18.78 -2.11 -0.19
C GLN A 154 -18.71 -1.31 1.11
N PRO A 155 -19.72 -1.41 1.99
CA PRO A 155 -19.66 -0.81 3.32
C PRO A 155 -18.37 -1.18 4.06
N GLY A 156 -17.79 -0.21 4.78
CA GLY A 156 -16.49 -0.36 5.46
C GLY A 156 -15.34 0.31 4.71
N LEU A 157 -15.33 0.25 3.37
CA LEU A 157 -14.33 0.93 2.53
C LEU A 157 -14.95 1.81 1.43
N ALA A 158 -16.27 1.91 1.27
CA ALA A 158 -16.90 2.69 0.20
C ALA A 158 -16.51 4.18 0.18
N ASP A 159 -16.17 4.74 1.33
CA ASP A 159 -15.74 6.13 1.55
C ASP A 159 -14.22 6.27 1.70
N TRP A 160 -13.46 5.19 1.56
CA TRP A 160 -12.00 5.24 1.63
C TRP A 160 -11.44 5.88 0.35
N GLY A 161 -10.77 7.02 0.49
CA GLY A 161 -10.23 7.81 -0.63
C GLY A 161 -9.08 7.18 -1.41
N GLY A 162 -8.65 5.98 -1.03
CA GLY A 162 -7.55 5.24 -1.63
C GLY A 162 -6.24 5.33 -0.85
N PRO A 163 -5.17 4.70 -1.37
CA PRO A 163 -3.88 4.64 -0.72
C PRO A 163 -3.21 5.99 -0.54
N VAL A 164 -2.50 6.14 0.59
CA VAL A 164 -1.68 7.30 0.92
C VAL A 164 -0.21 6.95 0.73
N SER A 165 0.55 7.84 0.05
CA SER A 165 2.00 7.67 -0.16
C SER A 165 2.73 7.44 1.17
N GLY A 166 3.67 6.50 1.17
CA GLY A 166 4.43 6.06 2.34
C GLY A 166 3.72 5.05 3.25
N GLN A 167 2.41 4.81 3.08
CA GLN A 167 1.71 3.79 3.87
C GLN A 167 1.85 2.39 3.25
N THR A 168 1.86 1.38 4.12
CA THR A 168 1.87 -0.03 3.72
C THR A 168 0.45 -0.54 3.53
N TYR A 169 0.20 -1.14 2.37
CA TYR A 169 -1.02 -1.88 2.04
C TYR A 169 -0.68 -3.30 1.64
N TYR A 170 -1.64 -4.21 1.76
CA TYR A 170 -1.46 -5.58 1.33
C TYR A 170 -2.32 -5.87 0.11
N PHE A 171 -1.79 -6.71 -0.78
CA PHE A 171 -2.37 -7.02 -2.08
C PHE A 171 -2.39 -8.52 -2.32
N MET A 172 -3.41 -8.97 -3.05
CA MET A 172 -3.58 -10.36 -3.46
C MET A 172 -4.41 -10.40 -4.74
N VAL A 173 -4.35 -11.50 -5.49
CA VAL A 173 -5.29 -11.79 -6.58
C VAL A 173 -5.98 -13.12 -6.32
N SER A 174 -7.28 -13.20 -6.58
CA SER A 174 -8.04 -14.45 -6.56
C SER A 174 -8.73 -14.70 -7.89
N SER A 175 -9.15 -15.95 -8.13
CA SER A 175 -10.20 -16.23 -9.10
C SER A 175 -11.47 -15.45 -8.73
N ILE A 176 -12.46 -15.46 -9.63
CA ILE A 176 -13.62 -14.57 -9.51
C ILE A 176 -14.31 -14.74 -8.15
N ALA A 177 -14.26 -13.66 -7.35
CA ALA A 177 -14.83 -13.56 -6.01
C ALA A 177 -15.87 -12.43 -5.90
N ARG A 178 -15.91 -11.55 -6.91
CA ARG A 178 -16.95 -10.54 -7.11
C ARG A 178 -18.09 -11.14 -7.93
N GLY A 179 -19.33 -10.84 -7.56
CA GLY A 179 -20.53 -11.36 -8.24
C GLY A 179 -20.74 -12.84 -7.93
N ALA A 180 -21.70 -13.13 -7.03
CA ALA A 180 -22.01 -14.50 -6.64
C ALA A 180 -22.29 -15.39 -7.87
N ASN A 181 -21.77 -16.63 -7.84
CA ASN A 181 -22.02 -17.69 -8.84
C ASN A 181 -21.49 -17.47 -10.26
N LEU A 182 -20.54 -16.55 -10.48
CA LEU A 182 -19.91 -16.38 -11.80
C LEU A 182 -18.85 -17.46 -12.10
N SER A 183 -18.24 -18.05 -11.07
CA SER A 183 -17.28 -19.14 -11.21
C SER A 183 -17.23 -19.97 -9.93
N ASN A 184 -16.95 -21.27 -10.10
CA ASN A 184 -16.80 -22.23 -8.99
C ASN A 184 -15.32 -22.54 -8.71
N TYR A 185 -14.42 -22.01 -9.54
CA TYR A 185 -12.99 -22.25 -9.42
C TYR A 185 -12.41 -21.44 -8.26
N LYS A 186 -11.77 -22.11 -7.30
CA LYS A 186 -11.21 -21.50 -6.09
C LYS A 186 -9.68 -21.50 -6.18
N ALA A 187 -9.09 -20.33 -6.31
CA ALA A 187 -7.65 -20.14 -6.27
C ALA A 187 -7.30 -18.70 -5.87
N ARG A 188 -6.17 -18.53 -5.20
CA ARG A 188 -5.60 -17.21 -4.92
C ARG A 188 -4.08 -17.22 -5.05
N THR A 189 -3.50 -16.04 -4.96
CA THR A 189 -2.07 -15.84 -4.75
C THR A 189 -1.73 -15.79 -3.26
N ASN A 190 -0.44 -15.75 -2.93
CA ASN A 190 0.01 -15.23 -1.64
C ASN A 190 -0.37 -13.73 -1.51
N VAL A 191 -0.30 -13.24 -0.28
CA VAL A 191 -0.45 -11.81 0.03
C VAL A 191 0.93 -11.15 -0.06
N VAL A 192 0.98 -9.93 -0.61
CA VAL A 192 2.20 -9.12 -0.75
C VAL A 192 1.98 -7.76 -0.10
N SER A 193 2.92 -7.34 0.76
CA SER A 193 2.97 -5.98 1.30
C SER A 193 3.58 -5.02 0.28
N VAL A 194 3.02 -3.82 0.18
CA VAL A 194 3.48 -2.77 -0.73
C VAL A 194 3.43 -1.44 0.02
N VAL A 195 4.57 -0.75 0.05
CA VAL A 195 4.62 0.67 0.43
C VAL A 195 4.14 1.47 -0.77
N TRP A 196 3.08 2.26 -0.59
CA TRP A 196 2.51 3.05 -1.67
C TRP A 196 3.45 4.20 -2.04
N PRO A 197 3.74 4.44 -3.34
CA PRO A 197 4.65 5.51 -3.77
C PRO A 197 4.02 6.90 -3.63
#